data_AF-A0A9D3U9U5-F1
#
_entry.id   AF-A0A9D3U9U5-F1
#
_cell.length_a   1.000
_cell.length_b   1.000
_cell.length_c   1.000
_cell.angle_alpha   90.00
_cell.angle_beta   90.00
_cell.angle_gamma   90.00
#
_symmetry.space_group_name_H-M   'P 1'
#
loop_
_entity.id
_entity.type
_entity.pdbx_description
1 polymer ?
#
loop_
_entity_poly.entity_id
_entity_poly.type
_entity_poly.pdbx_seq_one_letter_code
_entity_poly.pdbx_strand_id
1 'polypeptide(L)'
;MMVWKHDGFGEYTVKSGYRALSNKLTKNFTSISPNADVYRDFYKSLWGTYILAKIKIHIWRLMNDLLPHYCNLKRRSLRVEAVCLLCKVDLEDSGHLLWSCSILQSVWASFQIKIPGFEEQSGGKHRFVLNFSSTDD
;
A
#
# COMPACT_ATOMS: atom_id res chain seq x y z
N MET A 1 30.28 -29.89 4.61
CA MET A 1 29.71 -29.32 5.85
C MET A 1 28.93 -28.06 5.47
N MET A 2 27.63 -28.00 5.76
CA MET A 2 26.83 -26.79 5.51
C MET A 2 26.96 -25.85 6.72
N VAL A 3 27.36 -24.61 6.48
CA VAL A 3 27.56 -23.59 7.52
C VAL A 3 26.57 -22.44 7.27
N TRP A 4 25.84 -22.04 8.30
CA TRP A 4 24.89 -20.95 8.23
C TRP A 4 25.60 -19.60 8.22
N LYS A 5 25.65 -18.97 7.04
CA LYS A 5 26.37 -17.70 6.78
C LYS A 5 25.81 -16.44 7.46
N HIS A 6 24.64 -16.52 8.09
CA HIS A 6 23.97 -15.37 8.68
C HIS A 6 24.05 -15.33 10.21
N ASP A 7 24.90 -16.17 10.80
CA ASP A 7 25.21 -16.15 12.22
C ASP A 7 26.69 -16.49 12.46
N GLY A 8 27.30 -15.87 13.48
CA GLY A 8 28.75 -16.00 13.73
C GLY A 8 29.17 -17.40 14.18
N PHE A 9 28.24 -18.20 14.69
CA PHE A 9 28.47 -19.57 15.16
C PHE A 9 28.32 -20.62 14.05
N GLY A 10 27.89 -20.22 12.84
CA GLY A 10 27.73 -21.14 11.73
C GLY A 10 26.56 -22.13 11.85
N GLU A 11 25.78 -22.04 12.93
CA GLU A 11 24.59 -22.89 13.18
C GLU A 11 23.30 -22.18 12.79
N TYR A 12 22.35 -22.95 12.26
CA TYR A 12 21.02 -22.42 11.94
C TYR A 12 20.13 -22.41 13.18
N THR A 13 19.51 -21.25 13.44
CA THR A 13 18.40 -21.12 14.39
C THR A 13 17.22 -20.41 13.72
N VAL A 14 15.99 -20.69 14.18
CA VAL A 14 14.78 -19.99 13.70
C VAL A 14 14.94 -18.46 13.80
N LYS A 15 15.55 -17.98 14.89
CA LYS A 15 15.86 -16.55 15.10
C LYS A 15 16.81 -16.00 14.04
N SER A 16 17.91 -16.68 13.76
CA SER A 16 18.89 -16.26 12.75
C SER A 16 18.32 -16.33 11.33
N GLY A 17 17.48 -17.33 11.04
CA GLY A 17 16.72 -17.47 9.80
C GLY A 17 15.74 -16.32 9.61
N TYR A 18 14.94 -16.01 10.63
CA TYR A 18 14.02 -14.88 10.62
C TYR A 18 14.75 -13.55 10.43
N ARG A 19 15.89 -13.34 11.11
CA ARG A 19 16.73 -12.14 10.95
C ARG A 19 17.25 -12.01 9.52
N ALA A 20 17.76 -13.08 8.92
CA ALA A 20 18.26 -13.08 7.54
C ALA A 20 17.14 -12.77 6.53
N LEU A 21 15.96 -13.36 6.71
CA LEU A 21 14.78 -13.10 5.87
C LEU A 21 14.27 -11.66 6.04
N SER A 22 14.16 -11.19 7.29
CA SER A 22 13.72 -9.83 7.61
C SER A 22 14.65 -8.81 6.99
N ASN A 23 15.98 -8.99 7.08
CA ASN A 23 16.97 -8.11 6.46
C ASN A 23 16.90 -8.12 4.93
N LYS A 24 16.55 -9.26 4.31
CA LYS A 24 16.37 -9.35 2.85
C LYS A 24 15.09 -8.67 2.41
N LEU A 25 14.00 -8.87 3.15
CA LEU A 25 12.71 -8.21 2.90
C LEU A 25 12.83 -6.72 3.10
N THR A 26 13.39 -6.25 4.22
CA THR A 26 13.62 -4.82 4.45
C THR A 26 14.49 -4.24 3.36
N LYS A 27 15.60 -4.87 2.95
CA LYS A 27 16.40 -4.39 1.80
C LYS A 27 15.62 -4.28 0.48
N ASN A 28 14.70 -5.20 0.21
CA ASN A 28 13.83 -5.14 -0.98
C ASN A 28 12.74 -4.07 -0.87
N PHE A 29 12.28 -3.76 0.35
CA PHE A 29 11.33 -2.67 0.62
C PHE A 29 12.04 -1.31 0.82
N THR A 30 13.33 -1.30 1.13
CA THR A 30 14.19 -0.12 1.35
C THR A 30 15.09 0.14 0.16
N SER A 31 14.58 0.03 -1.07
CA SER A 31 14.88 1.14 -1.98
C SER A 31 14.28 2.36 -1.30
N ILE A 32 15.10 3.10 -0.55
CA ILE A 32 14.69 4.24 0.28
C ILE A 32 13.92 5.17 -0.65
N SER A 33 12.60 5.07 -0.61
CA SER A 33 11.73 6.01 -1.29
C SER A 33 12.01 7.36 -0.63
N PRO A 34 12.21 8.44 -1.38
CA PRO A 34 12.42 9.78 -0.83
C PRO A 34 11.36 10.20 0.21
N ASN A 35 10.23 9.49 0.27
CA ASN A 35 9.07 9.78 1.09
C ASN A 35 8.91 8.82 2.29
N ALA A 36 9.91 8.01 2.65
CA ALA A 36 9.79 7.02 3.72
C ALA A 36 9.36 7.63 5.08
N ASP A 37 9.86 8.84 5.39
CA ASP A 37 9.47 9.58 6.60
C ASP A 37 7.99 9.99 6.57
N VAL A 38 7.51 10.44 5.42
CA VAL A 38 6.11 10.87 5.20
C VAL A 38 5.14 9.71 5.46
N TYR A 39 5.44 8.50 4.96
CA TYR A 39 4.61 7.32 5.22
C TYR A 39 4.67 6.86 6.68
N ARG A 40 5.83 6.97 7.35
CA ARG A 40 5.96 6.64 8.77
C ARG A 40 5.04 7.52 9.62
N ASP A 41 5.08 8.83 9.39
CA ASP A 41 4.35 9.78 10.20
C ASP A 41 2.85 9.72 9.89
N PHE A 42 2.47 9.46 8.63
CA PHE A 42 1.11 9.07 8.26
C PHE A 42 0.60 7.85 9.03
N TYR A 43 1.36 6.76 9.11
CA TYR A 43 0.92 5.58 9.85
C TYR A 43 0.74 5.88 11.34
N LYS A 44 1.63 6.69 11.95
CA LYS A 44 1.46 7.11 13.35
C LYS A 44 0.14 7.85 13.55
N SER A 45 -0.18 8.85 12.71
CA SER A 45 -1.46 9.58 12.79
C SER A 45 -2.65 8.63 12.55
N LEU A 46 -2.60 7.79 11.52
CA LEU A 46 -3.64 6.80 11.23
C LEU A 46 -3.96 5.91 12.44
N TRP A 47 -2.93 5.40 13.13
CA TRP A 47 -3.13 4.57 14.31
C TRP A 47 -3.63 5.35 15.53
N GLY A 48 -3.32 6.64 15.61
CA GLY A 48 -3.80 7.57 16.65
C GLY A 48 -5.27 7.98 16.52
N THR A 49 -5.88 7.88 15.34
CA THR A 49 -7.28 8.29 15.11
C THR A 49 -8.30 7.50 15.96
N TYR A 50 -9.42 8.12 16.34
CA TYR A 50 -10.52 7.45 17.06
C TYR A 50 -11.54 6.81 16.10
N ILE A 51 -11.06 5.91 15.23
CA ILE A 51 -11.92 5.14 14.30
C ILE A 51 -11.79 3.63 14.54
N LEU A 52 -12.75 2.87 14.02
CA LEU A 52 -12.78 1.41 14.11
C LEU A 52 -11.48 0.78 13.54
N ALA A 53 -10.90 -0.17 14.29
CA ALA A 53 -9.66 -0.84 13.89
C ALA A 53 -9.72 -1.48 12.50
N LYS A 54 -10.89 -2.01 12.09
CA LYS A 54 -11.10 -2.58 10.76
C LYS A 54 -10.85 -1.56 9.63
N ILE A 55 -11.17 -0.29 9.85
CA ILE A 55 -10.96 0.80 8.89
C ILE A 55 -9.46 1.11 8.81
N LYS A 56 -8.79 1.24 9.96
CA LYS A 56 -7.33 1.44 10.02
C LYS A 56 -6.57 0.34 9.28
N ILE A 57 -6.92 -0.93 9.54
CA ILE A 57 -6.32 -2.09 8.87
C ILE A 57 -6.59 -2.06 7.36
N HIS A 58 -7.81 -1.69 6.95
CA HIS A 58 -8.15 -1.60 5.54
C HIS A 58 -7.31 -0.53 4.82
N ILE A 59 -7.18 0.67 5.40
CA ILE A 59 -6.32 1.75 4.87
C ILE A 59 -4.87 1.29 4.83
N TRP A 60 -4.34 0.68 5.89
CA TRP A 60 -2.97 0.17 5.89
C TRP A 60 -2.75 -0.87 4.78
N ARG A 61 -3.68 -1.83 4.58
CA ARG A 61 -3.59 -2.82 3.51
C ARG A 61 -3.62 -2.18 2.13
N LEU A 62 -4.47 -1.19 1.94
CA LEU A 62 -4.56 -0.43 0.69
C LEU A 62 -3.22 0.27 0.36
N MET A 63 -2.68 1.01 1.32
CA MET A 63 -1.45 1.78 1.13
C MET A 63 -0.26 0.88 0.76
N ASN A 64 -0.25 -0.36 1.27
CA ASN A 64 0.81 -1.34 1.01
C ASN A 64 0.51 -2.32 -0.16
N ASP A 65 -0.50 -2.08 -0.98
CA ASP A 65 -0.92 -3.00 -2.08
C ASP A 65 -1.11 -4.44 -1.60
N LEU A 66 -1.80 -4.59 -0.47
CA LEU A 66 -2.17 -5.87 0.13
C LEU A 66 -3.62 -6.24 -0.14
N LEU A 67 -4.41 -5.34 -0.72
CA LEU A 67 -5.79 -5.62 -1.14
C LEU A 67 -5.83 -6.48 -2.42
N PRO A 68 -6.82 -7.38 -2.58
CA PRO A 68 -6.92 -8.29 -3.70
C PRO A 68 -7.56 -7.65 -4.95
N HIS A 69 -7.08 -6.50 -5.41
CA HIS A 69 -7.48 -5.93 -6.70
C HIS A 69 -6.76 -6.62 -7.87
N TYR A 70 -7.28 -6.54 -9.09
CA TYR A 70 -6.78 -7.38 -10.19
C TYR A 70 -5.31 -7.15 -10.56
N CYS A 71 -4.79 -5.92 -10.49
CA CYS A 71 -3.35 -5.70 -10.66
C CYS A 71 -2.51 -6.47 -9.63
N ASN A 72 -2.95 -6.56 -8.37
CA ASN A 72 -2.26 -7.34 -7.34
C ASN A 72 -2.40 -8.85 -7.53
N LEU A 73 -3.58 -9.31 -7.95
CA LEU A 73 -3.81 -10.71 -8.25
C LEU A 73 -2.92 -11.16 -9.42
N LYS A 74 -2.88 -10.37 -10.50
CA LYS A 74 -2.00 -10.61 -11.66
C LYS A 74 -0.52 -10.59 -11.25
N ARG A 75 -0.11 -9.63 -10.39
CA ARG A 75 1.25 -9.59 -9.82
C ARG A 75 1.61 -10.85 -9.02
N ARG A 76 0.62 -11.50 -8.41
CA ARG A 76 0.76 -12.79 -7.70
C ARG A 76 0.61 -14.01 -8.63
N SER A 77 0.74 -13.81 -9.94
CA SER A 77 0.68 -14.87 -10.97
C SER A 77 -0.66 -15.59 -11.05
N LEU A 78 -1.75 -14.98 -10.57
CA LEU A 78 -3.10 -15.47 -10.84
C LEU A 78 -3.49 -15.12 -12.28
N ARG A 79 -4.12 -16.06 -12.98
CA ARG A 79 -4.61 -15.88 -14.35
C ARG A 79 -5.89 -15.04 -14.35
N VAL A 80 -5.73 -13.74 -14.21
CA VAL A 80 -6.82 -12.76 -14.23
C VAL A 80 -6.47 -11.62 -15.18
N GLU A 81 -7.49 -11.08 -15.83
CA GLU A 81 -7.38 -9.82 -16.56
C GLU A 81 -7.32 -8.66 -15.55
N ALA A 82 -6.41 -7.72 -15.77
CA ALA A 82 -6.18 -6.62 -14.83
C ALA A 82 -7.10 -5.41 -15.04
N VAL A 83 -8.08 -5.51 -15.94
CA VAL A 83 -9.01 -4.42 -16.26
C VAL A 83 -10.03 -4.25 -15.12
N CYS A 84 -10.37 -3.01 -14.80
CA CYS A 84 -11.37 -2.69 -13.80
C CYS A 84 -12.75 -3.18 -14.23
N LEU A 85 -13.40 -3.99 -13.38
CA LEU A 85 -14.73 -4.51 -13.69
C LEU A 85 -15.84 -3.45 -13.63
N LEU A 86 -15.59 -2.35 -12.93
CA LEU A 86 -16.57 -1.27 -12.77
C LEU A 86 -16.66 -0.44 -14.05
N CYS A 87 -15.56 0.19 -14.47
CA CYS A 87 -15.56 1.07 -15.63
C CYS A 87 -15.24 0.34 -16.94
N LYS A 88 -14.51 -0.77 -16.90
CA LYS A 88 -14.01 -1.53 -18.06
C LYS A 88 -13.13 -0.73 -19.02
N VAL A 89 -12.51 0.35 -18.55
CA VAL A 89 -11.65 1.24 -19.35
C VAL A 89 -10.18 1.05 -19.01
N ASP A 90 -9.81 1.20 -17.73
CA ASP A 90 -8.43 1.16 -17.26
C ASP A 90 -8.12 -0.05 -16.38
N LEU A 91 -6.84 -0.18 -15.99
CA LEU A 91 -6.36 -1.21 -15.08
C LEU A 91 -6.89 -1.00 -13.64
N GLU A 92 -7.22 -2.09 -12.97
CA GLU A 92 -7.64 -2.12 -11.57
C GLU A 92 -6.45 -2.17 -10.61
N ASP A 93 -5.86 -1.01 -10.38
CA ASP A 93 -4.96 -0.79 -9.26
C ASP A 93 -5.60 0.04 -8.13
N SER A 94 -4.90 0.16 -7.00
CA SER A 94 -5.34 0.97 -5.87
C SER A 94 -5.65 2.43 -6.26
N GLY A 95 -4.91 2.97 -7.24
CA GLY A 95 -5.05 4.31 -7.78
C GLY A 95 -6.39 4.50 -8.46
N HIS A 96 -6.61 3.66 -9.46
CA HIS A 96 -7.81 3.65 -10.26
C HIS A 96 -9.05 3.33 -9.43
N LEU A 97 -8.98 2.27 -8.62
CA LEU A 97 -10.11 1.79 -7.83
C LEU A 97 -10.66 2.87 -6.91
N LEU A 98 -9.84 3.77 -6.37
CA LEU A 98 -10.26 4.76 -5.37
C LEU A 98 -10.48 6.17 -5.89
N TRP A 99 -9.71 6.60 -6.88
CA TRP A 99 -9.65 8.02 -7.24
C TRP A 99 -10.03 8.31 -8.70
N SER A 100 -9.63 7.47 -9.67
CA SER A 100 -9.86 7.78 -11.09
C SER A 100 -10.96 6.95 -11.78
N CYS A 101 -11.48 5.88 -11.14
CA CYS A 101 -12.61 5.13 -11.68
C CYS A 101 -13.86 6.01 -11.79
N SER A 102 -14.38 6.19 -13.01
CA SER A 102 -15.54 7.03 -13.32
C SER A 102 -16.81 6.61 -12.57
N ILE A 103 -17.01 5.30 -12.39
CA ILE A 103 -18.13 4.77 -11.61
C ILE A 103 -17.98 5.19 -10.14
N LEU A 104 -16.79 5.05 -9.56
CA LEU A 104 -16.59 5.42 -8.18
C LEU A 104 -16.65 6.95 -7.99
N GLN A 105 -16.13 7.74 -8.92
CA GLN A 105 -16.30 9.20 -8.91
C GLN A 105 -17.77 9.61 -8.89
N SER A 106 -18.63 8.89 -9.61
CA SER A 106 -20.08 9.12 -9.59
C SER A 106 -20.68 8.80 -8.21
N VAL A 107 -20.21 7.73 -7.55
CA VAL A 107 -20.60 7.40 -6.17
C VAL A 107 -20.15 8.51 -5.21
N TRP A 108 -18.90 8.96 -5.30
CA TRP A 108 -18.40 10.06 -4.46
C TRP A 108 -19.20 11.35 -4.64
N ALA A 109 -19.53 11.70 -5.87
CA ALA A 109 -20.39 12.84 -6.19
C ALA A 109 -21.78 12.70 -5.57
N SER A 110 -22.36 11.49 -5.56
CA SER A 110 -23.65 11.23 -4.91
C SER A 110 -23.64 11.45 -3.40
N PHE A 111 -22.49 11.24 -2.76
CA PHE A 111 -22.26 11.54 -1.33
C PHE A 111 -21.74 12.97 -1.09
N GLN A 112 -21.67 13.81 -2.12
CA GLN A 112 -21.12 15.17 -2.05
C GLN A 112 -19.65 15.22 -1.59
N ILE A 113 -18.91 14.13 -1.79
CA ILE A 113 -17.49 14.03 -1.47
C ILE A 113 -16.69 14.55 -2.66
N LYS A 114 -15.97 15.66 -2.46
CA LYS A 114 -15.08 16.24 -3.47
C LYS A 114 -13.74 15.52 -3.45
N ILE A 115 -13.42 14.82 -4.54
CA ILE A 115 -12.09 14.25 -4.73
C ILE A 115 -11.24 15.22 -5.52
N PRO A 116 -10.03 15.59 -5.04
CA PRO A 116 -9.14 16.46 -5.81
C PRO A 116 -8.79 15.81 -7.16
N GLY A 117 -8.79 16.60 -8.24
CA GLY A 117 -8.53 16.10 -9.61
C GLY A 117 -7.18 15.41 -9.72
N PHE A 118 -7.11 14.22 -10.30
CA PHE A 118 -5.91 13.39 -10.34
C PHE A 118 -5.00 13.86 -11.49
N GLU A 119 -3.88 14.50 -11.19
CA GLU A 119 -2.79 14.69 -12.15
C GLU A 119 -1.78 13.55 -11.97
N GLU A 120 -1.48 12.83 -13.04
CA GLU A 120 -0.68 11.57 -13.08
C GLU A 120 0.74 11.66 -12.49
N GLN A 121 1.21 12.85 -12.10
CA GLN A 121 2.62 13.09 -11.74
C GLN A 121 2.96 12.79 -10.28
N SER A 122 1.98 12.61 -9.39
CA SER A 122 2.21 12.08 -8.03
C SER A 122 1.21 10.96 -7.72
N GLY A 123 1.71 9.76 -7.43
CA GLY A 123 0.85 8.59 -7.24
C GLY A 123 -0.26 8.84 -6.20
N GLY A 124 -1.49 8.43 -6.47
CA GLY A 124 -2.68 8.76 -5.67
C GLY A 124 -2.54 8.51 -4.16
N LYS A 125 -1.79 7.47 -3.80
CA LYS A 125 -1.41 7.15 -2.41
C LYS A 125 -0.61 8.25 -1.74
N HIS A 126 0.37 8.83 -2.44
CA HIS A 126 1.21 9.90 -1.91
C HIS A 126 0.36 11.13 -1.58
N ARG A 127 -0.55 11.52 -2.49
CA ARG A 127 -1.45 12.64 -2.24
C ARG A 127 -2.44 12.37 -1.10
N PHE A 128 -2.98 11.15 -1.02
CA PHE A 128 -3.82 10.76 0.11
C PHE A 128 -3.10 10.95 1.45
N VAL A 129 -1.84 10.54 1.51
CA VAL A 129 -1.00 10.72 2.70
C VAL A 129 -0.82 12.20 3.05
N LEU A 130 -0.47 13.03 2.07
CA LEU A 130 -0.30 14.48 2.30
C LEU A 130 -1.59 15.13 2.83
N ASN A 131 -2.72 14.83 2.20
CA ASN A 131 -4.02 15.39 2.60
C ASN A 131 -4.44 14.93 3.99
N PHE A 132 -4.19 13.66 4.32
CA PHE A 132 -4.51 13.11 5.64
C PHE A 132 -3.67 13.76 6.74
N SER A 133 -2.40 14.03 6.47
CA SER A 133 -1.51 14.70 7.44
C SER A 133 -1.78 16.19 7.59
N SER A 134 -2.36 16.86 6.58
CA SER A 134 -2.68 18.30 6.64
C SER A 134 -3.96 18.64 7.40
N THR A 135 -4.78 17.66 7.79
CA THR A 135 -6.05 17.88 8.52
C THR A 135 -5.91 17.87 10.03
N ASP A 136 -4.71 17.63 10.56
CA ASP A 136 -4.40 17.61 11.99
C ASP A 136 -3.87 18.96 12.54
N ASP A 137 -3.78 20.00 11.69
CA ASP A 137 -3.51 21.42 12.05
C ASP A 137 -4.81 22.25 12.07
#